data_AF-F0VYK1-F1
#
_entry.id   AF-F0VYK1-F1
#
_cell.length_a   1.000
_cell.length_b   1.000
_cell.length_c   1.000
_cell.angle_alpha   90.00
_cell.angle_beta   90.00
_cell.angle_gamma   90.00
#
_symmetry.space_group_name_H-M   'P 1'
#
loop_
_entity.id
_entity.type
_entity.pdbx_description
1 polymer ?
#
loop_
_entity_poly.entity_id
_entity_poly.type
_entity_poly.pdbx_seq_one_letter_code
_entity_poly.pdbx_strand_id
1 'polypeptide(L)'
;MIRNANTASEAWQILRTLHLRRIIHNRGQKKDLYDFKLLRGEDIMDHIQKFHELCLSMEALGDVISQDEKLGIDILQVKEMLRREYEGMVKKEVSEVALQTAKYKSKEPYQGWKGR
;
A
#
# COMPACT_ATOMS: atom_id res chain seq x y z
N MET A 1 19.80 -5.46 -32.66
CA MET A 1 20.47 -4.44 -31.84
C MET A 1 21.94 -4.73 -31.64
N ILE A 2 22.37 -5.75 -30.87
CA ILE A 2 23.81 -6.09 -30.76
C ILE A 2 24.36 -6.70 -32.06
N ARG A 3 23.54 -7.49 -32.78
CA ARG A 3 23.88 -8.08 -34.08
C ARG A 3 24.19 -7.07 -35.18
N ASN A 4 23.90 -5.78 -34.96
CA ASN A 4 24.11 -4.70 -35.92
C ASN A 4 25.35 -3.84 -35.55
N ALA A 5 26.06 -4.18 -34.47
CA ALA A 5 27.28 -3.48 -34.10
C ALA A 5 28.41 -3.88 -35.06
N ASN A 6 29.10 -2.88 -35.61
CA ASN A 6 30.20 -3.09 -36.53
C ASN A 6 31.53 -3.30 -35.79
N THR A 7 31.57 -2.92 -34.51
CA THR A 7 32.75 -3.09 -33.66
C THR A 7 32.39 -3.66 -32.29
N ALA A 8 33.37 -4.31 -31.65
CA ALA A 8 33.23 -4.77 -30.27
C ALA A 8 32.95 -3.61 -29.30
N SER A 9 33.48 -2.42 -29.58
CA SER A 9 33.22 -1.20 -28.79
C SER A 9 31.75 -0.76 -28.89
N GLU A 10 31.18 -0.74 -30.10
CA GLU A 10 29.75 -0.45 -30.29
C GLU A 10 28.85 -1.49 -29.60
N ALA A 11 29.19 -2.77 -29.74
CA ALA A 11 28.46 -3.85 -29.08
C ALA A 11 28.48 -3.69 -27.55
N TRP A 12 29.64 -3.33 -26.98
CA TRP A 12 29.81 -3.06 -25.57
C TRP A 12 29.01 -1.83 -25.09
N GLN A 13 29.00 -0.73 -25.87
CA GLN A 13 28.22 0.46 -25.52
C GLN A 13 26.70 0.19 -25.53
N ILE A 14 26.23 -0.62 -26.48
CA ILE A 14 24.82 -1.05 -26.54
C ILE A 14 24.48 -1.90 -25.30
N LEU A 15 25.33 -2.87 -24.95
CA LEU A 15 25.18 -3.70 -23.75
C LEU A 15 25.15 -2.85 -22.48
N ARG A 16 26.12 -1.94 -22.32
CA ARG A 16 26.23 -1.06 -21.17
C ARG A 16 25.01 -0.16 -21.02
N THR A 17 24.51 0.41 -22.11
CA THR A 17 23.31 1.27 -22.09
C THR A 17 22.07 0.50 -21.67
N LEU A 18 21.88 -0.72 -22.20
CA LEU A 18 20.77 -1.59 -21.80
C LEU A 18 20.86 -2.00 -20.33
N HIS A 19 22.07 -2.32 -19.85
CA HIS A 19 22.31 -2.69 -18.46
C HIS A 19 22.04 -1.52 -17.51
N LEU A 20 22.52 -0.31 -17.84
CA LEU A 20 22.25 0.89 -17.05
C LEU A 20 20.77 1.24 -17.03
N ARG A 21 20.07 1.15 -18.18
CA ARG A 21 18.63 1.36 -18.26
C ARG A 21 17.87 0.37 -17.37
N ARG A 22 18.29 -0.91 -17.37
CA ARG A 22 17.73 -1.94 -16.49
C ARG A 22 17.97 -1.61 -15.01
N ILE A 23 19.19 -1.24 -14.62
CA ILE A 23 19.49 -0.85 -13.22
C ILE A 23 18.63 0.33 -12.77
N ILE A 24 18.49 1.36 -13.60
CA ILE A 24 17.68 2.55 -13.27
C ILE A 24 16.20 2.17 -13.12
N HIS A 25 15.68 1.32 -14.02
CA HIS A 25 14.30 0.85 -13.94
C HIS A 25 14.07 -0.01 -12.69
N ASN A 26 14.95 -0.96 -12.38
CA ASN A 26 14.88 -1.79 -11.19
C ASN A 26 14.92 -0.94 -9.90
N ARG A 27 15.75 0.11 -9.86
CA ARG A 27 15.75 1.06 -8.74
C ARG A 27 14.43 1.81 -8.58
N GLY A 28 13.76 2.15 -9.69
CA GLY A 28 12.43 2.74 -9.68
C GLY A 28 11.39 1.77 -9.12
N GLN A 29 11.33 0.56 -9.66
CA GLN A 29 10.38 -0.47 -9.20
C GLN A 29 10.60 -0.86 -7.74
N LYS A 30 11.85 -0.93 -7.27
CA LYS A 30 12.15 -1.21 -5.86
C LYS A 30 11.68 -0.09 -4.95
N LYS A 31 11.71 1.17 -5.41
CA LYS A 31 11.08 2.28 -4.68
C LYS A 31 9.56 2.12 -4.65
N ASP A 32 8.95 1.84 -5.79
CA ASP A 32 7.50 1.63 -5.90
C ASP A 32 7.02 0.47 -5.02
N LEU A 33 7.85 -0.57 -4.84
CA LEU A 33 7.58 -1.71 -3.95
C LEU A 33 7.49 -1.29 -2.47
N TYR A 34 8.43 -0.48 -1.97
CA TYR A 34 8.40 -0.01 -0.58
C TYR A 34 7.37 1.11 -0.35
N ASP A 35 7.05 1.88 -1.39
CA ASP A 35 6.00 2.90 -1.37
C ASP A 35 4.61 2.29 -1.60
N PHE A 36 4.53 1.02 -2.03
CA PHE A 36 3.28 0.28 -2.17
C PHE A 36 2.61 0.22 -0.80
N LYS A 37 1.40 0.78 -0.68
CA LYS A 37 0.66 0.86 0.57
C LYS A 37 -0.81 0.63 0.30
N LEU A 38 -1.40 -0.27 1.06
CA LEU A 38 -2.83 -0.53 1.05
C LEU A 38 -3.58 0.68 1.63
N LEU A 39 -4.42 1.31 0.82
CA LEU A 39 -5.21 2.47 1.23
C LEU A 39 -6.50 2.03 1.92
N ARG A 40 -7.12 2.97 2.65
CA ARG A 40 -8.36 2.71 3.37
C ARG A 40 -9.50 2.48 2.36
N GLY A 41 -10.17 1.33 2.48
CA GLY A 41 -11.28 0.95 1.60
C GLY A 41 -10.87 0.37 0.24
N GLU A 42 -9.57 0.12 0.00
CA GLU A 42 -9.12 -0.67 -1.14
C GLU A 42 -9.41 -2.16 -0.95
N ASP A 43 -9.63 -2.87 -2.05
CA ASP A 43 -9.79 -4.31 -2.03
C ASP A 43 -8.43 -5.00 -1.81
N ILE A 44 -8.35 -5.79 -0.75
CA ILE A 44 -7.11 -6.46 -0.32
C ILE A 44 -6.64 -7.44 -1.39
N MET A 45 -7.56 -8.13 -2.05
CA MET A 45 -7.22 -9.15 -3.04
C MET A 45 -6.63 -8.51 -4.29
N ASP A 46 -7.23 -7.43 -4.78
CA ASP A 46 -6.71 -6.60 -5.87
C ASP A 46 -5.33 -6.00 -5.52
N HIS A 47 -5.15 -5.53 -4.29
CA HIS A 47 -3.86 -5.00 -3.82
C HIS A 47 -2.76 -6.07 -3.80
N ILE A 48 -3.04 -7.26 -3.21
CA ILE A 48 -2.11 -8.39 -3.19
C ILE A 48 -1.77 -8.84 -4.62
N GLN A 49 -2.77 -8.87 -5.51
CA GLN A 49 -2.55 -9.23 -6.90
C GLN A 49 -1.61 -8.23 -7.60
N LYS A 50 -1.84 -6.92 -7.47
CA LYS A 50 -0.97 -5.89 -8.04
C LYS A 50 0.45 -5.95 -7.47
N PHE A 51 0.59 -6.22 -6.18
CA PHE A 51 1.90 -6.42 -5.55
C PHE A 51 2.62 -7.65 -6.13
N HIS A 52 1.90 -8.77 -6.32
CA HIS A 52 2.45 -9.96 -6.95
C HIS A 52 2.91 -9.71 -8.40
N GLU A 53 2.13 -8.97 -9.18
CA GLU A 53 2.49 -8.57 -10.54
C GLU A 53 3.76 -7.70 -10.56
N LEU A 54 3.89 -6.78 -9.59
CA LEU A 54 5.10 -5.97 -9.42
C LEU A 54 6.32 -6.85 -9.13
N CYS A 55 6.22 -7.81 -8.19
CA CYS A 55 7.30 -8.75 -7.90
C CYS A 55 7.69 -9.58 -9.13
N LEU A 56 6.72 -10.11 -9.88
CA LEU A 56 6.98 -10.88 -11.11
C LEU A 56 7.70 -10.03 -12.16
N SER A 57 7.35 -8.74 -12.28
CA SER A 57 8.01 -7.83 -13.21
C SER A 57 9.47 -7.56 -12.82
N MET A 58 9.80 -7.53 -11.52
CA MET A 58 11.16 -7.36 -11.01
C MET A 58 12.00 -8.63 -11.21
N GLU A 59 11.41 -9.81 -10.97
CA GLU A 59 12.05 -11.11 -11.23
C GLU A 59 12.40 -11.28 -12.71
N ALA A 60 11.51 -10.89 -13.63
CA ALA A 60 11.76 -10.92 -15.07
C ALA A 60 12.96 -10.04 -15.49
N LEU A 61 13.32 -9.05 -14.68
CA LEU A 61 14.46 -8.15 -14.89
C LEU A 61 15.70 -8.55 -14.06
N GLY A 62 15.65 -9.69 -13.37
CA GLY A 62 16.75 -10.24 -12.58
C GLY A 62 16.94 -9.59 -11.21
N ASP A 63 15.96 -8.83 -10.72
CA ASP A 63 15.94 -8.30 -9.36
C ASP A 63 15.00 -9.16 -8.50
N VAL A 64 15.55 -10.26 -7.99
CA VAL A 64 14.78 -11.25 -7.24
C VAL A 64 14.65 -10.78 -5.79
N ILE A 65 13.40 -10.55 -5.37
CA ILE A 65 13.06 -10.34 -3.97
C ILE A 65 12.92 -11.70 -3.30
N SER A 66 13.47 -11.85 -2.09
CA SER A 66 13.32 -13.11 -1.36
C SER A 66 11.86 -13.36 -0.98
N GLN A 67 11.45 -14.63 -0.93
CA GLN A 67 10.09 -14.99 -0.55
C GLN A 67 9.72 -14.48 0.85
N ASP A 68 10.68 -14.50 1.80
CA ASP A 68 10.50 -13.97 3.14
C ASP A 68 10.28 -12.46 3.16
N GLU A 69 11.01 -11.71 2.33
CA GLU A 69 10.84 -10.26 2.19
C GLU A 69 9.47 -9.92 1.58
N LYS A 70 9.05 -10.67 0.56
CA LYS A 70 7.73 -10.54 -0.07
C LYS A 70 6.59 -10.77 0.94
N LEU A 71 6.67 -11.88 1.69
CA LEU A 71 5.71 -12.19 2.76
C LEU A 71 5.70 -11.13 3.86
N GLY A 72 6.88 -10.62 4.23
CA GLY A 72 7.02 -9.56 5.23
C GLY A 72 6.27 -8.28 4.82
N ILE A 73 6.39 -7.87 3.56
CA ILE A 73 5.70 -6.69 3.02
C ILE A 73 4.18 -6.87 3.04
N ASP A 74 3.68 -8.00 2.54
CA ASP A 74 2.23 -8.29 2.51
C ASP A 74 1.63 -8.29 3.93
N ILE A 75 2.26 -9.02 4.86
CA ILE A 75 1.77 -9.13 6.23
C ILE A 75 1.76 -7.77 6.94
N LEU A 76 2.80 -6.96 6.74
CA LEU A 76 2.88 -5.62 7.33
C LEU A 76 1.77 -4.70 6.79
N GLN A 77 1.50 -4.73 5.49
CA GLN A 77 0.47 -3.92 4.86
C GLN A 77 -0.94 -4.33 5.32
N VAL A 78 -1.24 -5.63 5.33
CA VAL A 78 -2.54 -6.16 5.80
C VAL A 78 -2.75 -5.84 7.28
N LYS A 79 -1.73 -6.00 8.12
CA LYS A 79 -1.79 -5.67 9.55
C LYS A 79 -2.09 -4.18 9.78
N GLU A 80 -1.41 -3.29 9.07
CA GLU A 80 -1.63 -1.85 9.21
C GLU A 80 -3.04 -1.43 8.75
N MET A 81 -3.55 -2.04 7.68
CA MET A 81 -4.93 -1.80 7.25
C MET A 81 -5.94 -2.27 8.30
N LEU A 82 -5.80 -3.49 8.83
CA LEU A 82 -6.70 -4.02 9.87
C LEU A 82 -6.71 -3.12 11.11
N ARG A 83 -5.54 -2.61 11.52
CA ARG A 83 -5.43 -1.65 12.62
C ARG A 83 -6.24 -0.38 12.35
N ARG A 84 -6.13 0.19 11.15
CA ARG A 84 -6.87 1.41 10.76
C ARG A 84 -8.37 1.19 10.69
N GLU A 85 -8.82 0.05 10.18
CA GLU A 85 -10.25 -0.30 10.13
C GLU A 85 -10.81 -0.47 11.53
N TYR A 86 -10.11 -1.21 12.39
CA TYR A 86 -10.48 -1.38 13.80
C TYR A 86 -10.60 -0.04 14.53
N GLU A 87 -9.60 0.84 14.40
CA GLU A 87 -9.67 2.19 14.96
C GLU A 87 -10.84 3.01 14.38
N GLY A 88 -11.18 2.80 13.11
CA GLY A 88 -12.34 3.40 12.46
C GLY A 88 -13.66 2.91 13.08
N MET A 89 -13.78 1.61 13.32
CA MET A 89 -14.95 1.01 13.96
C MET A 89 -15.16 1.53 15.38
N VAL A 90 -14.10 1.53 16.20
CA VAL A 90 -14.17 2.02 17.59
C VAL A 90 -14.61 3.49 17.63
N LYS A 91 -14.08 4.35 16.75
CA LYS A 91 -14.50 5.76 16.66
C LYS A 91 -15.97 5.91 16.27
N LYS A 92 -16.45 5.10 15.33
CA LYS A 92 -17.87 5.10 14.93
C LYS A 92 -18.77 4.69 16.08
N GLU A 93 -18.44 3.61 16.78
CA GLU A 93 -19.19 3.13 17.94
C GLU A 93 -19.29 4.20 19.04
N VAL A 94 -18.18 4.83 19.41
CA VAL A 94 -18.17 5.93 20.40
C VAL A 94 -19.08 7.09 19.95
N SER A 95 -19.03 7.45 18.66
CA SER A 95 -19.88 8.51 18.13
C SER A 95 -21.37 8.14 18.11
N GLU A 96 -21.71 6.88 17.82
CA GLU A 96 -23.09 6.40 17.85
C GLU A 96 -23.66 6.37 19.28
N VAL A 97 -22.87 5.91 20.25
CA VAL A 97 -23.24 5.94 21.68
C VAL A 97 -23.45 7.37 22.16
N ALA A 98 -22.56 8.30 21.78
CA ALA A 98 -22.70 9.72 22.12
C ALA A 98 -23.98 10.33 21.52
N LEU A 99 -24.27 10.02 20.25
CA LEU A 99 -25.49 10.46 19.57
C LEU A 99 -26.75 9.90 20.24
N GLN A 100 -26.76 8.63 20.65
CA GLN A 100 -27.91 8.06 21.36
C GLN A 100 -28.12 8.69 22.74
N THR A 101 -27.03 8.90 23.48
CA THR A 101 -27.09 9.57 24.78
C THR A 101 -27.64 11.00 24.66
N ALA A 102 -27.21 11.74 23.62
CA ALA A 102 -27.72 13.08 23.33
C ALA A 102 -29.22 13.06 22.96
N LYS A 103 -29.66 12.11 22.12
CA LYS A 103 -31.07 11.94 21.76
C LYS A 103 -31.93 11.65 22.99
N TYR A 104 -31.47 10.80 23.90
CA TYR A 104 -32.21 10.48 25.12
C TYR A 104 -32.36 11.72 26.03
N LYS A 105 -31.27 12.48 26.26
CA LYS A 105 -31.31 13.71 27.05
C LYS A 105 -32.22 14.79 26.47
N SER A 106 -32.33 14.89 25.15
CA SER A 106 -33.24 15.84 24.49
C SER A 106 -34.73 15.51 24.67
N LYS A 107 -35.05 14.27 25.08
CA LYS A 107 -36.43 13.80 25.31
C LYS A 107 -36.86 13.85 26.78
N GLU A 108 -35.96 14.18 27.70
CA GLU A 108 -36.37 14.38 29.10
C GLU A 108 -37.28 15.61 29.19
N PRO A 109 -38.49 15.50 29.78
CA PRO A 109 -39.39 16.64 29.93
C PRO A 109 -38.68 17.69 30.79
N TYR A 110 -38.64 18.93 30.31
CA TYR A 110 -38.17 20.09 31.09
C TYR A 110 -38.90 20.12 32.45
N GLN A 111 -38.24 19.62 33.50
CA GLN A 111 -38.66 19.82 34.88
C GLN A 111 -38.27 21.26 35.22
N GLY A 112 -39.21 22.17 35.04
CA GLY A 112 -39.03 23.60 35.22
C GLY A 112 -38.35 23.93 36.53
N TRP A 113 -37.32 24.78 36.45
CA TRP A 113 -36.70 25.43 37.59
C TRP A 113 -37.76 26.07 38.50
N LYS A 114 -37.98 25.51 39.69
CA LYS A 114 -38.63 26.23 40.80
C LYS A 114 -37.52 26.81 41.69
N GLY A 115 -37.08 28.01 41.31
CA GLY A 115 -36.32 28.89 42.19
C GLY A 115 -37.22 29.41 43.31
N ARG A 116 -36.62 29.56 44.49
CA ARG A 116 -37.17 29.96 45.79
C ARG A 116 -38.13 31.14 45.76
#